data_AF-A0A656KI11-F1
#
_entry.id   AF-A0A656KI11-F1
#
_cell.length_a   1.000
_cell.length_b   1.000
_cell.length_c   1.000
_cell.angle_alpha   90.00
_cell.angle_beta   90.00
_cell.angle_gamma   90.00
#
_symmetry.space_group_name_H-M   'P 1'
#
loop_
_entity.id
_entity.type
_entity.pdbx_description
1 polymer ?
#
loop_
_entity_poly.entity_id
_entity_poly.type
_entity_poly.pdbx_seq_one_letter_code
_entity_poly.pdbx_strand_id
1 'polypeptide(L)'
;EDLAIELRFRNVTLVAELCDDSFEERVMSYTGKKAGLYLHGINENVPKFVSYPSAQVQKFAKEWGFLTENVVVFQGIKAARSSLENASKAGTYNGRAVKGIVIRCKMLWGKSNEYEDFFFKYKLGGLYQIYHQWCEYTKAMIKSQYVPRNND
;
A
#
# COMPACT_ATOMS: atom_id res chain seq x y z
N GLU A 1 21.39 -1.42 16.69
CA GLU A 1 22.49 -0.81 15.92
C GLU A 1 22.65 -1.49 14.57
N ASP A 2 22.59 -2.82 14.54
CA ASP A 2 22.73 -3.67 13.34
C ASP A 2 21.87 -3.24 12.14
N LEU A 3 20.58 -2.93 12.35
CA LEU A 3 19.71 -2.49 11.25
C LEU A 3 20.22 -1.19 10.59
N ALA A 4 20.69 -0.23 11.38
CA ALA A 4 21.20 1.02 10.85
C ALA A 4 22.49 0.80 10.02
N ILE A 5 23.37 -0.07 10.52
CA ILE A 5 24.59 -0.49 9.80
C ILE A 5 24.23 -1.15 8.47
N GLU A 6 23.26 -2.07 8.48
CA GLU A 6 22.83 -2.80 7.29
C GLU A 6 22.24 -1.86 6.22
N LEU A 7 21.35 -0.95 6.63
CA LEU A 7 20.75 0.02 5.70
C LEU A 7 21.78 0.98 5.13
N ARG A 8 22.75 1.40 5.96
CA ARG A 8 23.85 2.25 5.52
C ARG A 8 24.76 1.52 4.54
N PHE A 9 25.11 0.26 4.82
CA PHE A 9 25.92 -0.58 3.95
C PHE A 9 25.28 -0.77 2.57
N ARG A 10 23.97 -1.02 2.52
CA ARG A 10 23.21 -1.15 1.27
C ARG A 10 22.91 0.18 0.58
N ASN A 11 23.13 1.31 1.26
CA ASN A 11 22.72 2.63 0.83
C ASN A 11 21.21 2.71 0.48
N VAL A 12 20.36 2.22 1.37
CA VAL A 12 18.90 2.17 1.14
C VAL A 12 18.10 2.84 2.25
N THR A 13 16.85 3.17 1.92
CA THR A 13 15.80 3.60 2.85
C THR A 13 14.67 2.57 2.87
N LEU A 14 14.27 2.15 4.06
CA LEU A 14 13.07 1.34 4.25
C LEU A 14 11.82 2.22 4.20
N VAL A 15 10.77 1.73 3.54
CA VAL A 15 9.46 2.37 3.48
C VAL A 15 8.43 1.41 4.04
N ALA A 16 7.86 1.77 5.18
CA ALA A 16 6.88 0.97 5.89
C ALA A 16 5.66 1.79 6.25
N GLU A 17 4.51 1.12 6.35
CA GLU A 17 3.27 1.69 6.88
C GLU A 17 3.13 1.26 8.34
N LEU A 18 2.93 2.20 9.25
CA LEU A 18 2.54 1.90 10.62
C LEU A 18 1.03 1.67 10.66
N CYS A 19 0.64 0.46 11.05
CA CYS A 19 -0.76 0.08 11.21
C CYS A 19 -0.95 -0.43 12.65
N ASP A 20 -1.51 0.40 13.53
CA ASP A 20 -1.73 0.06 14.93
C ASP A 20 -2.89 0.90 15.50
N ASP A 21 -4.02 0.24 15.79
CA ASP A 21 -5.23 0.89 16.29
C ASP A 21 -5.00 1.55 17.67
N SER A 22 -4.04 1.06 18.47
CA SER A 22 -3.71 1.67 19.77
C SER A 22 -2.97 3.00 19.65
N PHE A 23 -2.36 3.26 18.49
CA PHE A 23 -1.69 4.51 18.16
C PHE A 23 -2.60 5.44 17.35
N GLU A 24 -3.11 4.97 16.21
CA GLU A 24 -4.03 5.70 15.34
C GLU A 24 -4.97 4.72 14.61
N GLU A 25 -6.23 4.70 15.03
CA GLU A 25 -7.27 3.93 14.34
C GLU A 25 -7.48 4.42 12.90
N ARG A 26 -7.61 3.45 12.00
CA ARG A 26 -7.97 3.68 10.59
C ARG A 26 -9.24 2.92 10.24
N VAL A 27 -9.72 3.10 9.01
CA VAL A 27 -10.93 2.43 8.51
C VAL A 27 -10.85 0.90 8.62
N MET A 28 -9.65 0.33 8.54
CA MET A 28 -9.40 -1.10 8.74
C MET A 28 -8.72 -1.30 10.08
N SER A 29 -9.18 -2.28 10.86
CA SER A 29 -8.62 -2.57 12.17
C SER A 29 -7.31 -3.35 12.10
N TYR A 30 -6.32 -2.88 12.86
CA TYR A 30 -5.02 -3.49 13.09
C TYR A 30 -4.72 -3.60 14.59
N THR A 31 -5.12 -4.72 15.18
CA THR A 31 -4.92 -5.04 16.61
C THR A 31 -4.06 -6.28 16.81
N GLY A 32 -3.48 -6.42 18.01
CA GLY A 32 -2.71 -7.59 18.42
C GLY A 32 -1.56 -7.90 17.47
N LYS A 33 -1.49 -9.14 16.94
CA LYS A 33 -0.41 -9.57 16.03
C LYS A 33 -0.43 -8.90 14.64
N LYS A 34 -1.48 -8.13 14.33
CA LYS A 34 -1.56 -7.34 13.09
C LYS A 34 -1.09 -5.90 13.30
N ALA A 35 -0.85 -5.48 14.54
CA ALA A 35 -0.32 -4.15 14.82
C ALA A 35 1.20 -4.12 14.57
N GLY A 36 1.68 -3.12 13.84
CA GLY A 36 3.11 -2.91 13.64
C GLY A 36 3.48 -2.26 12.31
N LEU A 37 4.77 -2.39 11.95
CA LEU A 37 5.35 -1.83 10.74
C LEU A 37 5.26 -2.82 9.57
N TYR A 38 4.44 -2.50 8.58
CA TYR A 38 4.32 -3.24 7.33
C TYR A 38 5.34 -2.73 6.32
N LEU A 39 6.45 -3.46 6.16
CA LEU A 39 7.47 -3.10 5.19
C LEU A 39 6.96 -3.38 3.78
N HIS A 40 6.88 -2.33 2.97
CA HIS A 40 6.43 -2.44 1.60
C HIS A 40 7.44 -1.91 0.59
N GLY A 41 8.42 -1.09 0.96
CA GLY A 41 9.43 -0.59 0.02
C GLY A 41 10.84 -0.63 0.59
N ILE A 42 11.81 -0.82 -0.28
CA ILE A 42 13.22 -0.54 -0.03
C ILE A 42 13.70 0.22 -1.25
N ASN A 43 14.17 1.45 -1.05
CA ASN A 43 14.62 2.32 -2.14
C ASN A 43 16.10 2.65 -1.98
N GLU A 44 16.83 2.69 -3.07
CA GLU A 44 18.22 3.16 -3.05
C GLU A 44 18.28 4.67 -2.77
N ASN A 45 19.27 5.11 -1.99
CA ASN A 45 19.49 6.51 -1.67
C ASN A 45 20.25 7.21 -2.81
N VAL A 46 19.62 7.27 -3.97
CA VAL A 46 20.10 7.93 -5.18
C VAL A 46 19.00 8.85 -5.75
N PRO A 47 19.32 9.85 -6.59
CA PRO A 47 18.31 10.78 -7.12
C PRO A 47 17.26 10.12 -8.01
N LYS A 48 17.60 9.01 -8.67
CA LYS A 48 16.68 8.23 -9.50
C LYS A 48 15.84 7.32 -8.62
N PHE A 49 14.55 7.17 -8.94
CA PHE A 49 13.71 6.21 -8.24
C PHE A 49 14.11 4.78 -8.63
N VAL A 50 14.77 4.10 -7.70
CA VAL A 50 15.17 2.69 -7.82
C VAL A 50 14.65 1.96 -6.59
N SER A 51 13.75 1.00 -6.81
CA SER A 51 13.08 0.27 -5.74
C SER A 51 13.33 -1.23 -5.86
N TYR A 52 13.54 -1.89 -4.72
CA TYR A 52 13.78 -3.32 -4.69
C TYR A 52 12.56 -4.10 -5.20
N PRO A 53 12.78 -5.23 -5.90
CA PRO A 53 11.70 -6.17 -6.21
C PRO A 53 10.98 -6.62 -4.95
N SER A 54 9.65 -6.77 -5.02
CA SER A 54 8.81 -7.11 -3.86
C SER A 54 9.26 -8.37 -3.12
N ALA A 55 9.82 -9.36 -3.82
CA ALA A 55 10.37 -10.57 -3.19
C ALA A 55 11.56 -10.29 -2.27
N GLN A 56 12.44 -9.35 -2.66
CA GLN A 56 13.56 -8.93 -1.81
C GLN A 56 13.10 -8.11 -0.61
N VAL A 57 12.06 -7.27 -0.80
CA VAL A 57 11.41 -6.54 0.30
C VAL A 57 10.82 -7.52 1.33
N GLN A 58 10.07 -8.54 0.87
CA GLN A 58 9.49 -9.56 1.75
C GLN A 58 10.56 -10.38 2.48
N LYS A 59 11.66 -10.71 1.79
CA LYS A 59 12.80 -11.40 2.42
C LYS A 59 13.40 -10.55 3.54
N PHE A 60 13.73 -9.28 3.26
CA PHE A 60 14.27 -8.37 4.26
C PHE A 60 13.31 -8.18 5.43
N ALA A 61 12.01 -8.01 5.15
CA ALA A 61 11.00 -7.87 6.19
C ALA A 61 11.01 -9.06 7.16
N LYS A 62 11.05 -10.29 6.63
CA LYS A 62 11.10 -11.51 7.42
C LYS A 62 12.39 -11.60 8.25
N GLU A 63 13.53 -11.23 7.68
CA GLU A 63 14.83 -11.25 8.37
C GLU A 63 14.89 -10.26 9.54
N TRP A 64 14.27 -9.08 9.40
CA TRP A 64 14.34 -7.99 10.36
C TRP A 64 13.07 -7.82 11.21
N GLY A 65 12.11 -8.74 11.12
CA GLY A 65 10.91 -8.76 11.97
C GLY A 65 9.80 -7.78 11.58
N PHE A 66 9.80 -7.26 10.35
CA PHE A 66 8.69 -6.46 9.83
C PHE A 66 7.53 -7.33 9.38
N LEU A 67 6.32 -6.77 9.44
CA LEU A 67 5.14 -7.36 8.82
C LEU A 67 5.20 -7.17 7.30
N THR A 68 4.57 -8.07 6.55
CA THR A 68 4.51 -7.97 5.08
C THR A 68 3.08 -8.01 4.57
N GLU A 69 2.88 -7.35 3.44
CA GLU A 69 1.64 -7.42 2.68
C GLU A 69 1.68 -8.56 1.66
N ASN A 70 0.49 -8.98 1.23
CA ASN A 70 0.35 -9.95 0.15
C ASN A 70 0.84 -9.33 -1.16
N VAL A 71 1.71 -10.05 -1.87
CA VAL A 71 2.23 -9.66 -3.18
C VAL A 71 1.76 -10.69 -4.20
N VAL A 72 1.24 -10.20 -5.32
CA VAL A 72 0.88 -11.03 -6.48
C VAL A 72 1.59 -10.49 -7.71
N VAL A 73 2.20 -11.38 -8.48
CA VAL A 73 2.91 -11.05 -9.71
C VAL A 73 2.09 -11.52 -10.89
N PHE A 74 1.80 -10.61 -11.82
CA PHE A 74 1.08 -10.91 -13.05
C PHE A 74 2.03 -10.80 -14.24
N GLN A 75 1.95 -11.77 -15.16
CA GLN A 75 2.64 -11.70 -16.43
C GLN A 75 1.78 -10.90 -17.42
N GLY A 76 2.09 -9.60 -17.53
CA GLY A 76 1.46 -8.69 -18.48
C GLY A 76 0.26 -7.89 -17.95
N ILE A 77 0.07 -6.71 -18.55
CA ILE A 77 -0.90 -5.71 -18.08
C ILE A 77 -2.36 -6.15 -18.21
N LYS A 78 -2.69 -6.97 -19.22
CA LYS A 78 -4.07 -7.47 -19.44
C LYS A 78 -4.52 -8.39 -18.29
N ALA A 79 -3.66 -9.29 -17.86
CA ALA A 79 -3.93 -10.20 -16.74
C ALA A 79 -4.06 -9.43 -15.40
N ALA A 80 -3.17 -8.45 -15.17
CA ALA A 80 -3.26 -7.58 -14.01
C ALA A 80 -4.58 -6.80 -14.01
N ARG A 81 -4.96 -6.18 -15.14
CA ARG A 81 -6.21 -5.42 -15.27
C ARG A 81 -7.45 -6.27 -14.99
N SER A 82 -7.55 -7.44 -15.63
CA SER A 82 -8.70 -8.34 -15.43
C SER A 82 -8.84 -8.77 -13.97
N SER A 83 -7.71 -9.05 -13.29
CA SER A 83 -7.71 -9.42 -11.87
C SER A 83 -8.16 -8.26 -10.98
N LEU A 84 -7.72 -7.03 -11.27
CA LEU A 84 -8.12 -5.83 -10.52
C LEU A 84 -9.60 -5.49 -10.71
N GLU A 85 -10.12 -5.63 -11.93
CA GLU A 85 -11.55 -5.40 -12.22
C GLU A 85 -12.44 -6.41 -11.48
N ASN A 86 -12.03 -7.68 -11.41
CA ASN A 86 -12.74 -8.70 -10.64
C ASN A 86 -12.70 -8.42 -9.12
N ALA A 87 -11.55 -8.01 -8.59
CA ALA A 87 -11.43 -7.60 -7.19
C ALA A 87 -12.33 -6.38 -6.87
N SER A 88 -12.42 -5.43 -7.81
CA SER A 88 -13.29 -4.26 -7.64
C SER A 88 -14.77 -4.62 -7.59
N LYS A 89 -15.22 -5.61 -8.38
CA LYS A 89 -16.61 -6.10 -8.35
C LYS A 89 -16.94 -6.80 -7.03
N ALA A 90 -15.98 -7.52 -6.45
CA ALA A 90 -16.16 -8.19 -5.17
C ALA A 90 -16.14 -7.23 -3.97
N GLY A 91 -15.65 -5.99 -4.14
CA GLY A 91 -15.48 -5.00 -3.06
C GLY A 91 -14.51 -5.43 -1.96
N THR A 92 -13.85 -6.57 -2.15
CA THR A 92 -12.91 -7.22 -1.24
C THR A 92 -11.83 -7.92 -2.06
N TYR A 93 -10.64 -8.07 -1.47
CA TYR A 93 -9.56 -8.85 -2.04
C TYR A 93 -9.18 -9.95 -1.03
N ASN A 94 -9.30 -11.22 -1.44
CA ASN A 94 -9.13 -12.39 -0.57
C ASN A 94 -9.94 -12.30 0.74
N GLY A 95 -11.20 -11.85 0.65
CA GLY A 95 -12.11 -11.76 1.79
C GLY A 95 -11.83 -10.59 2.75
N ARG A 96 -10.86 -9.71 2.44
CA ARG A 96 -10.61 -8.49 3.22
C ARG A 96 -11.06 -7.26 2.43
N ALA A 97 -11.65 -6.29 3.12
CA ALA A 97 -11.83 -4.97 2.55
C ALA A 97 -10.46 -4.32 2.34
N VAL A 98 -10.22 -3.81 1.13
CA VAL A 98 -8.95 -3.20 0.75
C VAL A 98 -9.24 -1.84 0.12
N LYS A 99 -8.54 -0.79 0.59
CA LYS A 99 -8.64 0.58 0.06
C LYS A 99 -8.28 0.66 -1.42
N GLY A 100 -7.26 -0.09 -1.80
CA GLY A 100 -6.70 -0.12 -3.14
C GLY A 100 -5.40 -0.90 -3.17
N ILE A 101 -4.88 -1.07 -4.38
CA ILE A 101 -3.68 -1.86 -4.66
C ILE A 101 -2.62 -0.92 -5.24
N VAL A 102 -1.36 -1.09 -4.84
CA VAL A 102 -0.21 -0.41 -5.46
C VAL A 102 0.36 -1.35 -6.51
N ILE A 103 0.30 -0.95 -7.78
CA ILE A 103 0.91 -1.68 -8.88
C ILE A 103 2.34 -1.15 -9.06
N ARG A 104 3.28 -2.08 -9.18
CA ARG A 104 4.68 -1.82 -9.47
C ARG A 104 5.03 -2.41 -10.82
N CYS A 105 5.59 -1.60 -11.69
CA CYS A 105 6.06 -2.06 -12.99
C CYS A 105 7.27 -1.24 -13.43
N LYS A 106 7.74 -1.53 -14.63
CA LYS A 106 8.69 -0.69 -15.34
C LYS A 106 7.97 0.09 -16.44
N MET A 107 8.35 1.34 -16.64
CA MET A 107 7.80 2.20 -17.70
C MET A 107 8.92 2.81 -18.52
N LEU A 108 8.71 2.88 -19.83
CA LEU A 108 9.58 3.60 -20.75
C LEU A 108 9.04 5.02 -20.92
N TRP A 109 9.87 6.04 -20.69
CA TRP A 109 9.47 7.43 -20.82
C TRP A 109 9.94 8.04 -22.15
N GLY A 110 9.01 8.56 -22.95
CA GLY A 110 9.32 9.28 -24.18
C GLY A 110 10.15 8.47 -25.16
N LYS A 111 11.31 9.01 -25.58
CA LYS A 111 12.29 8.35 -26.48
C LYS A 111 13.43 7.67 -25.72
N SER A 112 13.30 7.48 -24.40
CA SER A 112 14.31 6.74 -23.63
C SER A 112 14.38 5.29 -24.09
N ASN A 113 15.58 4.69 -24.04
CA ASN A 113 15.76 3.25 -24.24
C ASN A 113 15.81 2.47 -22.92
N GLU A 114 15.69 3.17 -21.78
CA GLU A 114 15.75 2.56 -20.45
C GLU A 114 14.38 2.49 -19.79
N TYR A 115 14.12 1.34 -19.17
CA TYR A 115 12.94 1.08 -18.35
C TYR A 115 13.17 1.54 -16.92
N GLU A 116 12.30 2.40 -16.41
CA GLU A 116 12.40 2.97 -15.06
C GLU A 116 11.33 2.40 -14.13
N ASP A 117 11.60 2.35 -12.83
CA ASP A 117 10.58 1.95 -11.84
C ASP A 117 9.41 2.93 -11.89
N PHE A 118 8.21 2.38 -11.98
CA PHE A 118 6.99 3.17 -12.04
C PHE A 118 5.87 2.51 -11.25
N PHE A 119 5.32 3.26 -10.30
CA PHE A 119 4.23 2.79 -9.45
C PHE A 119 2.98 3.61 -9.72
N PHE A 120 1.83 2.95 -9.72
CA PHE A 120 0.53 3.62 -9.72
C PHE A 120 -0.44 2.91 -8.80
N LYS A 121 -1.46 3.65 -8.34
CA LYS A 121 -2.45 3.15 -7.39
C LYS A 121 -3.74 2.83 -8.12
N TYR A 122 -4.32 1.67 -7.86
CA TYR A 122 -5.68 1.32 -8.27
C TYR A 122 -6.57 1.31 -7.04
N LYS A 123 -7.41 2.34 -6.89
CA LYS A 123 -8.37 2.43 -5.79
C LYS A 123 -9.56 1.51 -6.09
N LEU A 124 -9.90 0.65 -5.13
CA LEU A 124 -11.06 -0.23 -5.28
C LEU A 124 -12.32 0.53 -4.84
N GLY A 125 -13.41 0.36 -5.58
CA GLY A 125 -14.74 0.65 -5.07
C GLY A 125 -15.16 -0.39 -4.04
N GLY A 126 -16.09 -0.05 -3.14
CA GLY A 126 -16.68 -1.03 -2.21
C GLY A 126 -16.70 -0.59 -0.75
N LEU A 127 -16.77 -1.58 0.16
CA LEU A 127 -17.04 -1.40 1.59
C LEU A 127 -16.11 -0.39 2.28
N TYR A 128 -14.83 -0.35 1.90
CA TYR A 128 -13.89 0.62 2.46
C TYR A 128 -14.35 2.07 2.29
N GLN A 129 -14.86 2.44 1.10
CA GLN A 129 -15.29 3.81 0.84
C GLN A 129 -16.53 4.17 1.67
N ILE A 130 -17.45 3.21 1.85
CA ILE A 130 -18.63 3.36 2.68
C ILE A 130 -18.23 3.59 4.15
N TYR A 131 -17.33 2.75 4.68
CA TYR A 131 -16.85 2.87 6.06
C TYR A 131 -16.11 4.20 6.28
N HIS A 132 -15.27 4.60 5.35
CA HIS A 132 -14.62 5.92 5.39
C HIS A 132 -15.65 7.05 5.45
N GLN A 133 -16.69 7.00 4.62
CA GLN A 133 -17.73 8.02 4.61
C GLN A 133 -18.50 8.08 5.94
N TRP A 134 -18.78 6.93 6.55
CA TRP A 134 -19.40 6.88 7.88
C TRP A 134 -18.52 7.46 8.98
N CYS A 135 -17.20 7.21 8.94
CA CYS A 135 -16.25 7.84 9.86
C CYS A 135 -16.30 9.37 9.75
N GLU A 136 -16.28 9.91 8.52
CA GLU A 136 -16.30 11.36 8.31
C GLU A 136 -17.64 12.00 8.72
N TYR A 137 -18.77 11.37 8.42
CA TYR A 137 -20.07 11.83 8.90
C TYR A 137 -20.16 11.82 10.43
N THR A 138 -19.67 10.75 11.08
CA THR A 138 -19.68 10.66 12.55
C THR A 138 -18.82 11.75 13.18
N LYS A 139 -17.60 11.97 12.66
CA LYS A 139 -16.72 13.05 13.11
C LYS A 139 -17.38 14.42 12.97
N ALA A 140 -18.05 14.67 11.86
CA ALA A 140 -18.71 15.94 11.64
C ALA A 140 -19.93 16.15 12.55
N MET A 141 -20.73 15.09 12.80
CA MET A 141 -21.83 15.16 13.77
C MET A 141 -21.31 15.48 15.17
N ILE A 142 -20.23 14.85 15.61
CA ILE A 142 -19.59 15.15 16.91
C ILE A 142 -19.12 16.62 16.96
N LYS A 143 -18.60 17.15 15.85
CA LYS A 143 -18.14 18.54 15.74
C LYS A 143 -19.26 19.56 15.46
N SER A 144 -20.52 19.13 15.39
CA SER A 144 -21.66 19.97 14.97
C SER A 144 -21.44 20.66 13.60
N GLN A 145 -20.73 20.01 12.69
CA GLN A 145 -20.46 20.50 11.34
C GLN A 145 -21.44 19.88 10.33
N TYR A 146 -21.95 20.69 9.40
CA TYR A 146 -22.74 20.19 8.27
C TYR A 146 -21.83 19.42 7.29
N VAL A 147 -22.25 18.22 6.89
CA VAL A 147 -21.62 17.48 5.79
C VAL A 147 -22.65 17.34 4.67
N PRO A 148 -22.35 17.86 3.45
CA PRO A 148 -23.19 17.61 2.29
C PRO A 148 -23.31 16.10 2.04
N ARG A 149 -24.52 15.63 1.72
CA ARG A 149 -24.69 14.27 1.19
C ARG A 149 -24.14 14.26 -0.23
N ASN A 150 -23.36 13.24 -0.60
CA ASN A 150 -22.78 13.09 -1.95
C ASN A 150 -23.81 12.84 -3.09
N ASN A 151 -25.07 13.29 -2.94
CA ASN A 151 -26.14 13.18 -3.94
C ASN A 151 -27.02 14.45 -4.02
N ASP A 152 -26.52 15.61 -3.60
CA ASP A 152 -27.07 16.92 -3.98
C ASP A 152 -26.23 17.54 -5.11
#